data_AF-A0A2S6GF35-F1
#
_entry.id   AF-A0A2S6GF35-F1
#
_cell.length_a   1.000
_cell.length_b   1.000
_cell.length_c   1.000
_cell.angle_alpha   90.00
_cell.angle_beta   90.00
_cell.angle_gamma   90.00
#
_symmetry.space_group_name_H-M   'P 1'
#
loop_
_entity.id
_entity.type
_entity.pdbx_description
1 polymer ?
#
loop_
_entity_poly.entity_id
_entity_poly.type
_entity_poly.pdbx_seq_one_letter_code
_entity_poly.pdbx_strand_id
1 'polypeptide(L)'
;MFARAAAAVAVLAGGMLAGTGTSGAAEAAPAPVVAAPAAVADDPCGYWRAGNWLSGYTYWYRHCGSTYVWVHISYYDNTYDSSCFSPWEKRQLSWRTTNAYYTGLC
;
A
#
# COMPACT_ATOMS: atom_id res chain seq x y z
N MET A 1 -29.87 -4.48 -1.81
CA MET A 1 -30.38 -3.86 -0.56
C MET A 1 -29.34 -2.85 -0.12
N PHE A 2 -29.71 -1.57 -0.09
CA PHE A 2 -28.83 -0.43 0.09
C PHE A 2 -28.71 -0.05 1.57
N ALA A 3 -27.52 0.32 2.04
CA ALA A 3 -27.36 1.09 3.27
C ALA A 3 -26.19 2.09 3.10
N ARG A 4 -26.54 3.35 2.87
CA ARG A 4 -25.65 4.51 2.97
C ARG A 4 -25.76 5.06 4.39
N ALA A 5 -24.65 5.28 5.08
CA ALA A 5 -24.60 6.04 6.31
C ALA A 5 -23.71 7.27 6.11
N ALA A 6 -24.33 8.44 6.06
CA ALA A 6 -23.68 9.74 6.06
C ALA A 6 -23.68 10.28 7.49
N ALA A 7 -22.52 10.66 8.02
CA ALA A 7 -22.41 11.38 9.28
C ALA A 7 -21.92 12.80 8.99
N ALA A 8 -22.82 13.76 9.13
CA ALA A 8 -22.53 15.18 9.16
C ALA A 8 -22.09 15.56 10.58
N VAL A 9 -21.03 16.37 10.71
CA VAL A 9 -20.64 16.97 11.99
C VAL A 9 -20.56 18.49 11.82
N ALA A 10 -21.10 19.16 12.83
CA ALA A 10 -21.61 20.52 12.85
C ALA A 10 -20.52 21.61 12.91
N VAL A 11 -20.86 22.74 12.31
CA VAL A 11 -20.16 24.03 12.44
C VAL A 11 -20.47 24.61 13.83
N LEU A 12 -19.41 24.98 14.58
CA LEU A 12 -19.52 25.79 15.79
C LEU A 12 -18.93 27.17 15.51
N ALA A 13 -19.81 28.17 15.53
CA ALA A 13 -19.49 29.59 15.54
C ALA A 13 -19.41 30.08 16.99
N GLY A 14 -18.53 31.06 17.24
CA GLY A 14 -18.71 32.02 18.33
C GLY A 14 -17.46 32.31 19.16
N GLY A 15 -17.15 33.60 19.30
CA GLY A 15 -16.39 34.12 20.44
C GLY A 15 -15.24 35.06 20.08
N MET A 16 -15.53 36.35 19.91
CA MET A 16 -14.54 37.43 20.05
C MET A 16 -14.30 37.71 21.53
N LEU A 17 -13.03 37.72 21.97
CA LEU A 17 -12.59 38.39 23.19
C LEU A 17 -11.21 39.00 22.94
N ALA A 18 -11.19 40.33 22.89
CA ALA A 18 -9.98 41.13 22.87
C ALA A 18 -9.36 41.15 24.28
N GLY A 19 -8.06 40.86 24.36
CA GLY A 19 -7.26 40.98 25.58
C GLY A 19 -5.83 41.38 25.22
N THR A 20 -5.44 42.58 25.65
CA THR A 20 -4.07 43.11 25.55
C THR A 20 -3.22 42.52 26.68
N GLY A 21 -2.07 41.93 26.34
CA GLY A 21 -1.16 41.35 27.32
C GLY A 21 0.25 41.20 26.77
N THR A 22 1.14 42.04 27.28
CA THR A 22 2.62 41.97 27.32
C THR A 22 3.31 40.77 26.65
N SER A 23 4.10 41.07 25.62
CA SER A 23 5.05 40.20 24.94
C SER A 23 6.28 39.92 25.81
N GLY A 24 6.21 38.84 26.61
CA GLY A 24 7.39 38.11 27.08
C GLY A 24 7.60 36.92 26.15
N ALA A 25 8.57 37.00 25.23
CA ALA A 25 8.93 35.89 24.36
C ALA A 25 9.67 34.83 25.18
N ALA A 26 8.93 33.86 25.72
CA ALA A 26 9.51 32.59 26.14
C ALA A 26 9.75 31.76 24.87
N GLU A 27 11.01 31.53 24.53
CA GLU A 27 11.40 30.63 23.44
C GLU A 27 10.95 29.22 23.80
N ALA A 28 9.80 28.80 23.26
CA ALA A 28 9.31 27.44 23.35
C ALA A 28 10.33 26.54 22.66
N ALA A 29 11.01 25.70 23.44
CA ALA A 29 11.87 24.66 22.91
C ALA A 29 11.07 23.84 21.87
N PRO A 30 11.63 23.56 20.68
CA PRO A 30 10.92 22.82 19.65
C PRO A 30 10.47 21.47 20.22
N ALA A 31 9.17 21.23 20.18
CA ALA A 31 8.61 19.94 20.55
C ALA A 31 9.30 18.85 19.70
N PRO A 32 9.68 17.71 20.29
CA PRO A 32 10.23 16.61 19.52
C PRO A 32 9.20 16.21 18.48
N VAL A 33 9.56 16.39 17.21
CA VAL A 33 8.76 15.92 16.09
C VAL A 33 8.80 14.40 16.16
N VAL A 34 7.74 13.80 16.72
CA VAL A 34 7.56 12.35 16.67
C VAL A 34 7.42 12.02 15.19
N ALA A 35 8.49 11.49 14.60
CA ALA A 35 8.49 11.03 13.23
C ALA A 35 7.30 10.08 13.07
N ALA A 36 6.36 10.43 12.18
CA ALA A 36 5.31 9.51 11.80
C ALA A 36 5.99 8.21 11.35
N PRO A 37 5.53 7.02 11.81
CA PRO A 37 6.09 5.77 11.33
C PRO A 37 6.05 5.79 9.81
N ALA A 38 7.19 5.52 9.17
CA ALA A 38 7.29 5.47 7.73
C ALA A 38 6.16 4.57 7.21
N ALA A 39 5.28 5.13 6.37
CA ALA A 39 4.23 4.36 5.75
C ALA A 39 4.88 3.15 5.08
N VAL A 40 4.54 1.94 5.55
CA VAL A 40 4.96 0.70 4.92
C VAL A 40 4.45 0.78 3.50
N ALA A 41 5.36 0.90 2.52
CA ALA A 41 4.96 1.04 1.13
C ALA A 41 4.09 -0.15 0.76
N ASP A 42 2.84 0.10 0.36
CA ASP A 42 1.95 -0.94 -0.15
C ASP A 42 2.64 -1.67 -1.31
N ASP A 43 2.77 -2.99 -1.21
CA ASP A 43 3.35 -3.80 -2.29
C ASP A 43 2.58 -3.55 -3.61
N PRO A 44 3.28 -3.40 -4.76
CA PRO A 44 2.61 -3.11 -6.02
C PRO A 44 1.71 -4.27 -6.47
N CYS A 45 0.69 -3.93 -7.25
CA CYS A 45 -0.16 -4.92 -7.92
C CYS A 45 0.54 -5.52 -9.14
N GLY A 46 0.29 -6.79 -9.41
CA GLY A 46 0.93 -7.55 -10.48
C GLY A 46 2.28 -8.12 -10.07
N TYR A 47 3.15 -8.34 -11.06
CA TYR A 47 4.48 -8.89 -10.87
C TYR A 47 5.49 -7.81 -10.50
N TRP A 48 6.33 -8.06 -9.50
CA TRP A 48 7.49 -7.24 -9.21
C TRP A 48 8.67 -8.06 -8.68
N ARG A 49 9.84 -7.42 -8.70
CA ARG A 49 11.08 -7.95 -8.16
C ARG A 49 11.49 -7.12 -6.95
N ALA A 50 11.66 -7.76 -5.81
CA ALA A 50 12.19 -7.17 -4.59
C ALA A 50 13.63 -7.64 -4.35
N GLY A 51 14.40 -6.88 -3.57
CA GLY A 51 15.81 -7.18 -3.30
C GLY A 51 16.78 -6.44 -4.22
N ASN A 52 18.05 -6.81 -4.15
CA ASN A 52 19.14 -6.12 -4.84
C ASN A 52 20.22 -7.12 -5.27
N TRP A 53 21.23 -6.65 -6.00
CA TRP A 53 22.28 -7.50 -6.54
C TRP A 53 23.18 -8.16 -5.48
N LEU A 54 23.29 -7.59 -4.27
CA LEU A 54 24.08 -8.13 -3.16
C LEU A 54 23.35 -9.24 -2.41
N SER A 55 22.04 -9.08 -2.19
CA SER A 55 21.21 -10.00 -1.39
C SER A 55 20.41 -10.99 -2.23
N GLY A 56 20.50 -10.89 -3.56
CA GLY A 56 19.66 -11.62 -4.49
C GLY A 56 18.29 -10.97 -4.67
N TYR A 57 17.59 -11.42 -5.70
CA TYR A 57 16.26 -10.96 -6.03
C TYR A 57 15.20 -11.98 -5.61
N THR A 58 14.10 -11.49 -5.08
CA THR A 58 12.88 -12.26 -4.84
C THR A 58 11.79 -11.79 -5.79
N TYR A 59 11.05 -12.73 -6.34
CA TYR A 59 10.01 -12.47 -7.33
C TYR A 59 8.65 -12.67 -6.67
N TRP A 60 7.74 -11.74 -6.91
CA TRP A 60 6.45 -11.71 -6.26
C TRP A 60 5.35 -11.41 -7.28
N TYR A 61 4.16 -11.89 -6.96
CA TYR A 61 2.94 -11.47 -7.64
C TYR A 61 1.83 -11.17 -6.63
N ARG A 62 1.14 -10.05 -6.81
CA ARG A 62 0.00 -9.62 -5.99
C ARG A 62 -1.19 -9.41 -6.91
N HIS A 63 -2.23 -10.21 -6.70
CA HIS A 63 -3.50 -9.93 -7.32
C HIS A 63 -4.20 -8.81 -6.55
N CYS A 64 -4.62 -7.75 -7.24
CA CYS A 64 -5.37 -6.64 -6.65
C CYS A 64 -6.77 -6.56 -7.27
N GLY A 65 -7.53 -7.63 -7.12
CA GLY A 65 -8.91 -7.72 -7.59
C GLY A 65 -9.74 -8.55 -6.64
N SER A 66 -11.06 -8.47 -6.81
CA SER A 66 -12.04 -9.17 -5.97
C SER A 66 -12.45 -10.54 -6.53
N THR A 67 -11.84 -10.98 -7.63
CA THR A 67 -12.18 -12.23 -8.32
C THR A 67 -11.01 -13.21 -8.28
N TYR A 68 -11.29 -14.48 -8.56
CA TYR A 68 -10.25 -15.46 -8.80
C TYR A 68 -9.70 -15.29 -10.21
N VAL A 69 -8.37 -15.37 -10.36
CA VAL A 69 -7.73 -15.16 -11.65
C VAL A 69 -6.66 -16.20 -11.97
N TRP A 70 -6.58 -16.62 -13.22
CA TRP A 70 -5.43 -17.32 -13.76
C TRP A 70 -4.29 -16.35 -14.00
N VAL A 71 -3.12 -16.70 -13.47
CA VAL A 71 -1.87 -15.98 -13.68
C VAL A 71 -0.91 -16.91 -14.41
N HIS A 72 -0.43 -16.46 -15.57
CA HIS A 72 0.64 -17.11 -16.30
C HIS A 72 1.99 -16.68 -15.73
N ILE A 73 2.84 -17.66 -15.40
CA ILE A 73 4.16 -17.43 -14.79
C ILE A 73 5.21 -17.97 -15.77
N SER A 74 6.05 -17.09 -16.31
CA SER A 74 7.12 -17.45 -17.24
C SER A 74 8.44 -17.58 -16.50
N TYR A 75 9.27 -18.54 -16.92
CA TYR A 75 10.60 -18.81 -16.35
C TYR A 75 11.70 -18.55 -17.38
N TYR A 76 12.95 -18.38 -16.92
CA TYR A 76 14.09 -18.08 -17.82
C TYR A 76 14.48 -19.25 -18.75
N ASP A 77 14.04 -20.47 -18.44
CA ASP A 77 14.27 -21.67 -19.25
C ASP A 77 13.20 -21.88 -20.33
N ASN A 78 12.38 -20.85 -20.59
CA ASN A 78 11.24 -20.86 -21.51
C ASN A 78 10.12 -21.85 -21.10
N THR A 79 10.13 -22.34 -19.87
CA THR A 79 8.98 -23.05 -19.30
C THR A 79 7.98 -22.05 -18.71
N TYR A 80 6.75 -22.52 -18.48
CA TYR A 80 5.72 -21.72 -17.85
C TYR A 80 4.85 -22.55 -16.91
N ASP A 81 4.23 -21.88 -15.95
CA ASP A 81 3.20 -22.41 -15.08
C ASP A 81 1.94 -21.54 -15.20
N SER A 82 0.80 -22.05 -14.76
CA SER A 82 -0.43 -21.28 -14.65
C SER A 82 -1.15 -21.68 -13.37
N SER A 83 -1.36 -20.70 -12.50
CA SER A 83 -1.96 -20.92 -11.18
C SER A 83 -3.13 -19.99 -10.95
N CYS A 84 -4.15 -20.47 -10.26
CA CYS A 84 -5.30 -19.68 -9.84
C CYS A 84 -4.94 -18.91 -8.56
N PHE A 85 -5.10 -17.60 -8.60
CA PHE A 85 -4.85 -16.68 -7.50
C PHE A 85 -6.18 -16.20 -6.92
N SER A 86 -6.24 -16.16 -5.60
CA SER A 86 -7.40 -15.66 -4.87
C SER A 86 -7.48 -14.13 -4.90
N PRO A 87 -8.66 -13.55 -4.63
CA PRO A 87 -8.80 -12.13 -4.41
C PRO A 87 -7.77 -11.59 -3.40
N TRP A 88 -7.10 -10.50 -3.75
CA TRP A 88 -6.10 -9.82 -2.91
C TRP A 88 -4.88 -10.67 -2.52
N GLU A 89 -4.69 -11.84 -3.15
CA GLU A 89 -3.60 -12.75 -2.79
C GLU A 89 -2.23 -12.19 -3.19
N LYS A 90 -1.27 -12.29 -2.27
CA LYS A 90 0.15 -12.07 -2.53
C LYS A 90 0.89 -13.40 -2.41
N ARG A 91 1.62 -13.79 -3.46
CA ARG A 91 2.41 -15.03 -3.49
C ARG A 91 3.85 -14.75 -3.91
N GLN A 92 4.78 -15.37 -3.20
CA GLN A 92 6.16 -15.45 -3.64
C GLN A 92 6.26 -16.45 -4.80
N LEU A 93 6.94 -16.05 -5.87
CA LEU A 93 7.18 -16.90 -7.03
C LEU A 93 8.57 -17.57 -6.94
N SER A 94 8.83 -18.48 -7.87
CA SER A 94 10.13 -19.13 -7.98
C SER A 94 11.23 -18.11 -8.28
N TRP A 95 12.45 -18.38 -7.81
CA TRP A 95 13.64 -17.60 -8.17
C TRP A 95 13.94 -17.62 -9.68
N ARG A 96 13.31 -18.55 -10.42
CA ARG A 96 13.43 -18.68 -11.87
C ARG A 96 12.49 -17.78 -12.67
N THR A 97 11.54 -17.12 -12.01
CA THR A 97 10.49 -16.35 -12.68
C THR A 97 11.08 -15.14 -13.38
N THR A 98 10.73 -14.96 -14.65
CA THR A 98 11.09 -13.79 -15.46
C THR A 98 9.94 -12.81 -15.57
N ASN A 99 8.70 -13.31 -15.62
CA ASN A 99 7.49 -12.50 -15.71
C ASN A 99 6.29 -13.26 -15.14
N ALA A 100 5.27 -12.52 -14.70
CA ALA A 100 3.97 -13.09 -14.39
C ALA A 100 2.85 -12.09 -14.72
N TYR A 101 1.78 -12.55 -15.39
CA TYR A 101 0.69 -11.69 -15.84
C TYR A 101 -0.65 -12.40 -15.83
N TYR A 102 -1.71 -11.60 -15.69
CA TYR A 102 -3.11 -12.05 -15.72
C TYR A 102 -3.49 -12.59 -17.11
N THR A 103 -4.18 -13.73 -17.16
CA THR A 103 -4.66 -14.32 -18.41
C THR A 103 -6.18 -14.54 -18.48
N GLY A 104 -6.87 -14.57 -17.35
CA GLY A 104 -8.32 -14.81 -17.32
C GLY A 104 -8.86 -15.09 -15.93
N LEU A 105 -10.16 -15.36 -15.85
CA LEU A 105 -10.80 -15.81 -14.61
C LEU A 105 -10.65 -17.32 -14.43
N CYS A 106 -10.42 -17.74 -13.18
CA CYS A 106 -10.82 -19.05 -12.67
C CYS A 106 -12.11 -18.87 -11.86
#